data_AF-A0A815M6D2-F1
#
_entry.id   AF-A0A815M6D2-F1
#
_cell.length_a   1.000
_cell.length_b   1.000
_cell.length_c   1.000
_cell.angle_alpha   90.00
_cell.angle_beta   90.00
_cell.angle_gamma   90.00
#
_symmetry.space_group_name_H-M   'P 1'
#
loop_
_entity.id
_entity.type
_entity.pdbx_description
1 polymer ?
#
loop_
_entity_poly.entity_id
_entity_poly.type
_entity_poly.pdbx_seq_one_letter_code
_entity_poly.pdbx_strand_id
1 'polypeptide(L)'
;MLNVIYSFVQLSVSHSSMSKLDLFLNNTLCGLIIQDSPDYTEAQIVEAQLNLHKRYDYLEKIKYSEMQCSEFIKMNQFNVQPVTQMEQNFSLAYTILVYQNLYQFQVLLRLIYRVSNYYCIHVDKDAPSFIYNYAKKASECLKNIYEAPDRIHVVWSEFSTLQAERTCQIFLLENFPGWKYYMNLGKYTIKLRGFSSTY
;
A
#
# COMPACT_ATOMS: atom_id res chain seq x y z
N MET A 1 24.17 -71.17 6.60
CA MET A 1 23.54 -70.74 5.33
C MET A 1 22.22 -70.05 5.67
N LEU A 2 21.96 -68.91 5.01
CA LEU A 2 20.75 -68.08 4.97
C LEU A 2 20.83 -66.71 5.68
N ASN A 3 20.80 -65.72 4.79
CA ASN A 3 20.67 -64.27 4.92
C ASN A 3 19.50 -63.82 5.79
N VAL A 4 19.67 -62.69 6.48
CA VAL A 4 18.60 -61.68 6.63
C VAL A 4 19.19 -60.31 6.30
N ILE A 5 18.61 -59.73 5.26
CA ILE A 5 18.84 -58.40 4.72
C ILE A 5 18.23 -57.39 5.69
N TYR A 6 19.01 -56.43 6.17
CA TYR A 6 18.48 -55.12 6.55
C TYR A 6 19.23 -54.06 5.76
N SER A 7 18.64 -53.71 4.63
CA SER A 7 18.99 -52.53 3.85
C SER A 7 18.79 -51.31 4.73
N PHE A 8 19.87 -50.65 5.13
CA PHE A 8 19.80 -49.28 5.60
C PHE A 8 19.34 -48.43 4.41
N VAL A 9 18.08 -48.00 4.43
CA VAL A 9 17.63 -46.88 3.62
C VAL A 9 18.37 -45.67 4.17
N GLN A 10 19.47 -45.27 3.52
CA GLN A 10 19.96 -43.91 3.61
C GLN A 10 18.86 -43.02 3.05
N LEU A 11 18.00 -42.49 3.92
CA LEU A 11 17.23 -41.28 3.64
C LEU A 11 18.28 -40.19 3.43
N SER A 12 18.61 -39.95 2.17
CA SER A 12 19.31 -38.75 1.74
C SER A 12 18.42 -37.57 2.11
N VAL A 13 18.72 -36.95 3.25
CA VAL A 13 18.19 -35.62 3.58
C VAL A 13 18.77 -34.66 2.55
N SER A 14 18.04 -34.45 1.47
CA SER A 14 18.30 -33.37 0.54
C SER A 14 18.22 -32.07 1.32
N HIS A 15 19.36 -31.46 1.63
CA HIS A 15 19.43 -30.07 2.06
C HIS A 15 19.00 -29.19 0.88
N SER A 16 17.70 -29.05 0.66
CA SER A 16 17.17 -28.04 -0.23
C SER A 16 17.39 -26.69 0.46
N SER A 17 18.24 -25.84 -0.13
CA SER A 17 18.43 -24.47 0.33
C SER A 17 17.07 -23.76 0.34
N MET A 18 16.64 -23.30 1.51
CA MET A 18 15.37 -22.58 1.66
C MET A 18 15.27 -21.39 0.70
N SER A 19 14.09 -21.20 0.09
CA SER A 19 13.86 -20.05 -0.78
C SER A 19 13.85 -18.75 0.03
N LYS A 20 13.96 -17.60 -0.66
CA LYS A 20 13.80 -16.28 -0.02
C LYS A 20 12.44 -16.14 0.68
N LEU A 21 11.40 -16.75 0.10
CA LEU A 21 10.07 -16.73 0.69
C LEU A 21 10.02 -17.57 1.96
N ASP A 22 10.62 -18.76 1.95
CA ASP A 22 10.67 -19.63 3.13
C ASP A 22 11.47 -18.96 4.27
N LEU A 23 12.58 -18.30 3.94
CA LEU A 23 13.34 -17.51 4.90
C LEU A 23 12.51 -16.37 5.49
N PHE A 24 11.72 -15.67 4.68
CA PHE A 24 10.84 -14.60 5.17
C PHE A 24 9.73 -15.16 6.06
N LEU A 25 9.04 -16.20 5.61
CA LEU A 25 7.91 -16.78 6.32
C LEU A 25 8.32 -17.36 7.67
N ASN A 26 9.47 -18.03 7.72
CA ASN A 26 9.89 -18.74 8.93
C ASN A 26 10.70 -17.89 9.92
N ASN A 27 11.35 -16.81 9.46
CA ASN A 27 12.29 -16.04 10.30
C ASN A 27 11.84 -14.61 10.62
N THR A 28 10.68 -14.17 10.12
CA THR A 28 10.18 -12.81 10.40
C THR A 28 8.87 -12.87 11.17
N LEU A 29 8.65 -11.88 12.05
CA LEU A 29 7.39 -11.75 12.79
C LEU A 29 6.18 -11.73 11.83
N CYS A 30 6.26 -10.99 10.72
CA CYS A 30 5.21 -10.96 9.71
C CYS A 30 4.98 -12.33 9.08
N GLY A 31 6.06 -13.06 8.78
CA GLY A 31 6.00 -14.41 8.24
C GLY A 31 5.27 -15.37 9.17
N LEU A 32 5.65 -15.37 10.44
CA LEU A 32 5.01 -16.17 11.48
C LEU A 32 3.52 -15.83 11.63
N ILE A 33 3.17 -14.54 11.62
CA ILE A 33 1.76 -14.09 11.66
C ILE A 33 0.99 -14.55 10.43
N ILE A 34 1.56 -14.43 9.22
CA ILE A 34 0.91 -14.86 7.97
C ILE A 34 0.64 -16.37 7.97
N GLN A 35 1.55 -17.15 8.55
CA GLN A 35 1.41 -18.60 8.69
C GLN A 35 0.53 -19.02 9.88
N ASP A 36 0.04 -18.07 10.70
CA ASP A 36 -0.64 -18.35 11.96
C ASP A 36 0.19 -19.27 12.88
N SER A 37 1.52 -19.09 12.87
CA SER A 37 2.45 -19.88 13.68
C SER A 37 2.37 -19.46 15.15
N PRO A 38 2.40 -20.41 16.10
CA PRO A 38 2.49 -20.09 17.53
C PRO A 38 3.87 -19.60 17.98
N ASP A 39 4.88 -19.56 17.09
CA ASP A 39 6.28 -19.32 17.45
C ASP A 39 6.66 -17.85 17.65
N TYR A 40 5.70 -16.92 17.58
CA TYR A 40 5.94 -15.51 17.94
C TYR A 40 5.60 -15.24 19.40
N THR A 41 6.33 -14.30 20.00
CA THR A 41 6.18 -13.92 21.41
C THR A 41 5.41 -12.62 21.56
N GLU A 42 4.76 -12.44 22.71
CA GLU A 42 4.09 -11.17 23.06
C GLU A 42 5.06 -9.98 23.01
N ALA A 43 6.32 -10.18 23.45
CA ALA A 43 7.35 -9.14 23.40
C ALA A 43 7.63 -8.63 21.97
N GLN A 44 7.67 -9.54 20.98
CA GLN A 44 7.85 -9.16 19.57
C GLN A 44 6.65 -8.35 19.05
N ILE A 45 5.42 -8.69 19.46
CA ILE A 45 4.22 -7.94 19.08
C ILE A 45 4.23 -6.54 19.69
N VAL A 46 4.55 -6.44 20.99
CA VAL A 46 4.64 -5.15 21.69
C VAL A 46 5.71 -4.26 21.07
N GLU A 47 6.89 -4.81 20.76
CA GLU A 47 7.96 -4.07 20.09
C GLU A 47 7.51 -3.56 18.71
N ALA A 48 6.85 -4.40 17.91
CA ALA A 48 6.32 -4.01 16.61
C ALA A 48 5.29 -2.87 16.72
N GLN A 49 4.39 -2.93 17.70
CA GLN A 49 3.42 -1.87 17.97
C GLN A 49 4.08 -0.56 18.38
N LEU A 50 5.10 -0.61 19.25
CA LEU A 50 5.87 0.57 19.65
C LEU A 50 6.59 1.21 18.46
N ASN A 51 7.18 0.39 17.59
CA ASN A 51 7.86 0.87 16.38
C ASN A 51 6.87 1.50 15.39
N LEU A 52 5.66 0.96 15.27
CA LEU A 52 4.59 1.60 14.50
C LEU A 52 4.22 2.96 15.10
N HIS A 53 3.99 3.05 16.41
CA HIS A 53 3.65 4.31 17.07
C HIS A 53 4.71 5.40 16.86
N LYS A 54 5.99 5.06 17.05
CA LYS A 54 7.11 5.98 16.73
C LYS A 54 7.07 6.46 15.28
N ARG A 55 6.70 5.58 14.35
CA ARG A 55 6.59 5.93 12.93
C ARG A 55 5.41 6.87 12.65
N TYR A 56 4.27 6.68 13.31
CA TYR A 56 3.16 7.64 13.26
C TYR A 56 3.63 9.04 13.67
N ASP A 57 4.20 9.16 14.87
CA ASP A 57 4.69 10.44 15.40
C ASP A 57 5.74 11.10 14.52
N TYR A 58 6.60 10.30 13.87
CA TYR A 58 7.60 10.80 12.95
C TYR A 58 6.97 11.43 11.70
N LEU A 59 5.99 10.76 11.08
CA LEU A 59 5.37 11.21 9.84
C LEU A 59 4.63 12.54 10.00
N GLU A 60 3.98 12.77 11.15
CA GLU A 60 3.26 14.02 11.43
C GLU A 60 4.18 15.23 11.52
N LYS A 61 5.47 15.03 11.83
CA LYS A 61 6.47 16.10 12.00
C LYS A 61 7.19 16.45 10.69
N ILE A 62 7.02 15.65 9.63
CA ILE A 62 7.70 15.90 8.36
C ILE A 62 7.10 17.11 7.65
N LYS A 63 7.98 18.01 7.18
CA LYS A 63 7.60 19.13 6.33
C LYS A 63 7.54 18.73 4.85
N TYR A 64 6.47 18.07 4.46
CA TYR A 64 6.33 17.57 3.08
C TYR A 64 6.42 18.66 2.01
N SER A 65 5.93 19.88 2.26
CA SER A 65 5.97 20.99 1.30
C SER A 65 7.39 21.35 0.83
N GLU A 66 8.38 21.22 1.71
CA GLU A 66 9.79 21.57 1.47
C GLU A 66 10.58 20.41 0.82
N MET A 67 10.00 19.21 0.74
CA MET A 67 10.67 18.00 0.26
C MET A 67 10.81 17.97 -1.26
N GLN A 68 11.98 17.51 -1.74
CA GLN A 68 12.22 17.28 -3.17
C GLN A 68 11.52 16.01 -3.66
N CYS A 69 11.09 15.96 -4.93
CA CYS A 69 10.36 14.81 -5.44
C CYS A 69 11.16 13.51 -5.47
N SER A 70 12.48 13.58 -5.72
CA SER A 70 13.36 12.41 -5.63
C SER A 70 13.40 11.82 -4.21
N GLU A 71 13.43 12.69 -3.20
CA GLU A 71 13.39 12.30 -1.79
C GLU A 71 12.01 11.72 -1.42
N PHE A 72 10.92 12.38 -1.82
CA PHE A 72 9.56 11.93 -1.56
C PHE A 72 9.31 10.54 -2.17
N ILE A 73 9.68 10.33 -3.42
CA ILE A 73 9.51 9.04 -4.12
C ILE A 73 10.33 7.94 -3.43
N LYS A 74 11.58 8.24 -3.05
CA LYS A 74 12.47 7.29 -2.38
C LYS A 74 11.97 6.93 -0.98
N MET A 75 11.56 7.91 -0.18
CA MET A 75 11.04 7.71 1.17
C MET A 75 9.78 6.84 1.16
N ASN A 76 8.89 7.07 0.19
CA ASN A 76 7.65 6.32 0.05
C ASN A 76 7.80 5.00 -0.72
N GLN A 77 8.97 4.73 -1.31
CA GLN A 77 9.26 3.53 -2.09
C GLN A 77 8.22 3.30 -3.22
N PHE A 78 7.81 4.36 -3.92
CA PHE A 78 6.87 4.21 -5.03
C PHE A 78 7.50 3.42 -6.17
N ASN A 79 6.76 2.41 -6.65
CA ASN A 79 7.15 1.68 -7.84
C ASN A 79 6.81 2.49 -9.09
N VAL A 80 7.80 3.26 -9.56
CA VAL A 80 7.72 4.08 -10.78
C VAL A 80 8.27 3.36 -12.01
N GLN A 81 8.50 2.04 -11.94
CA GLN A 81 8.98 1.27 -13.07
C GLN A 81 7.92 1.17 -14.18
N PRO A 82 8.35 1.01 -15.43
CA PRO A 82 7.43 0.73 -16.54
C PRO A 82 6.59 -0.50 -16.25
N VAL A 83 5.31 -0.43 -16.62
CA VAL A 83 4.34 -1.52 -16.48
C VAL A 83 4.19 -2.30 -17.79
N THR A 84 3.63 -3.50 -17.69
CA THR A 84 3.37 -4.36 -18.85
C THR A 84 2.36 -3.71 -19.80
N GLN A 85 2.37 -4.09 -21.09
CA GLN A 85 1.36 -3.58 -22.05
C GLN A 85 -0.08 -3.89 -21.61
N MET A 86 -0.27 -5.03 -20.93
CA MET A 86 -1.56 -5.41 -20.34
C MET A 86 -2.00 -4.41 -19.27
N GLU A 87 -1.12 -4.07 -18.32
CA GLU A 87 -1.39 -3.07 -17.28
C GLU A 87 -1.57 -1.65 -17.84
N GLN A 88 -0.96 -1.32 -19.00
CA GLN A 88 -1.18 -0.05 -19.69
C GLN A 88 -2.55 0.01 -20.38
N ASN A 89 -2.96 -1.09 -21.01
CA ASN A 89 -4.26 -1.18 -21.70
C ASN A 89 -5.44 -1.30 -20.73
N PHE A 90 -5.17 -1.61 -19.46
CA PHE A 90 -6.15 -1.81 -18.41
C PHE A 90 -5.93 -0.86 -17.22
N SER A 91 -5.78 0.44 -17.51
CA SER A 91 -5.69 1.49 -16.49
C SER A 91 -6.91 1.51 -15.57
N LEU A 92 -6.67 1.76 -14.29
CA LEU A 92 -7.69 1.88 -13.26
C LEU A 92 -7.75 3.31 -12.74
N ALA A 93 -8.94 3.75 -12.35
CA ALA A 93 -9.15 5.01 -11.64
C ALA A 93 -9.48 4.74 -10.17
N TYR A 94 -8.87 5.51 -9.27
CA TYR A 94 -9.08 5.41 -7.84
C TYR A 94 -9.49 6.76 -7.26
N THR A 95 -10.45 6.74 -6.35
CA THR A 95 -10.62 7.82 -5.37
C THR A 95 -10.16 7.33 -4.02
N ILE A 96 -9.40 8.17 -3.31
CA ILE A 96 -8.93 7.88 -1.96
C ILE A 96 -9.43 8.98 -1.03
N LEU A 97 -10.35 8.63 -0.12
CA LEU A 97 -10.80 9.55 0.93
C LEU A 97 -9.88 9.45 2.14
N VAL A 98 -9.30 10.57 2.55
CA VAL A 98 -8.31 10.65 3.64
C VAL A 98 -8.74 11.66 4.70
N TYR A 99 -8.63 11.29 5.97
CA TYR A 99 -8.98 12.17 7.08
C TYR A 99 -7.91 12.27 8.18
N GLN A 100 -7.62 11.21 8.93
CA GLN A 100 -6.80 11.31 10.17
C GLN A 100 -5.47 10.57 10.16
N ASN A 101 -5.34 9.50 9.36
CA ASN A 101 -4.23 8.57 9.49
C ASN A 101 -3.31 8.64 8.26
N LEU A 102 -2.21 9.39 8.39
CA LEU A 102 -1.23 9.53 7.30
C LEU A 102 -0.49 8.23 7.01
N TYR A 103 -0.10 7.45 8.03
CA TYR A 103 0.62 6.20 7.83
C TYR A 103 -0.19 5.21 6.98
N GLN A 104 -1.47 5.01 7.31
CA GLN A 104 -2.39 4.16 6.57
C GLN A 104 -2.56 4.65 5.13
N PHE A 105 -2.70 5.96 4.95
CA PHE A 105 -2.79 6.55 3.61
C PHE A 105 -1.51 6.31 2.80
N GLN A 106 -0.34 6.59 3.38
CA GLN A 106 0.98 6.32 2.77
C GLN A 106 1.11 4.85 2.37
N VAL A 107 0.77 3.92 3.27
CA VAL A 107 0.85 2.48 3.02
C VAL A 107 -0.10 2.07 1.90
N LEU A 108 -1.37 2.50 1.96
CA LEU A 108 -2.36 2.19 0.94
C LEU A 108 -1.91 2.70 -0.43
N LEU A 109 -1.56 3.99 -0.52
CA LEU A 109 -1.14 4.61 -1.77
C LEU A 109 0.08 3.87 -2.36
N ARG A 110 1.08 3.54 -1.53
CA ARG A 110 2.24 2.74 -1.96
C ARG A 110 1.84 1.37 -2.54
N LEU A 111 0.90 0.66 -1.90
CA LEU A 111 0.49 -0.69 -2.32
C LEU A 111 -0.29 -0.69 -3.64
N ILE A 112 -1.08 0.35 -3.89
CA ILE A 112 -1.92 0.45 -5.09
C ILE A 112 -1.23 1.21 -6.23
N TYR A 113 -0.18 1.99 -5.95
CA TYR A 113 0.45 2.84 -6.96
C TYR A 113 1.05 2.04 -8.13
N ARG A 114 0.70 2.51 -9.32
CA ARG A 114 1.16 2.08 -10.64
C ARG A 114 1.09 3.27 -11.58
N VAL A 115 2.10 3.38 -12.45
CA VAL A 115 2.25 4.51 -13.38
C VAL A 115 1.15 4.59 -14.46
N SER A 116 0.46 3.48 -14.74
CA SER A 116 -0.65 3.45 -15.72
C SER A 116 -2.02 3.81 -15.14
N ASN A 117 -2.18 3.83 -13.83
CA ASN A 117 -3.45 4.12 -13.17
C ASN A 117 -3.60 5.61 -12.86
N TYR A 118 -4.81 6.05 -12.54
CA TYR A 118 -5.15 7.42 -12.14
C TYR A 118 -5.66 7.45 -10.71
N TYR A 119 -5.24 8.45 -9.94
CA TYR A 119 -5.62 8.58 -8.52
C TYR A 119 -6.12 10.00 -8.27
N CYS A 120 -7.32 10.12 -7.70
CA CYS A 120 -7.81 11.36 -7.11
C CYS A 120 -7.85 11.22 -5.59
N ILE A 121 -7.18 12.12 -4.89
CA ILE A 121 -7.11 12.13 -3.43
C ILE A 121 -8.00 13.25 -2.92
N HIS A 122 -9.03 12.87 -2.16
CA HIS A 122 -9.81 13.81 -1.40
C HIS A 122 -9.30 13.81 0.04
N VAL A 123 -8.75 14.94 0.47
CA VAL A 123 -8.38 15.16 1.87
C VAL A 123 -9.48 15.97 2.52
N ASP A 124 -10.12 15.36 3.53
CA ASP A 124 -11.18 15.97 4.31
C ASP A 124 -10.79 17.38 4.79
N LYS A 125 -11.74 18.31 4.80
CA LYS A 125 -11.49 19.72 5.16
C LYS A 125 -10.90 19.89 6.56
N ASP A 126 -11.28 19.04 7.50
CA ASP A 126 -10.84 19.05 8.90
C ASP A 126 -9.62 18.17 9.16
N ALA A 127 -9.09 17.51 8.12
CA ALA A 127 -7.86 16.75 8.24
C ALA A 127 -6.70 17.67 8.69
N PRO A 128 -5.79 17.16 9.55
CA PRO A 128 -4.56 17.85 9.88
C PRO A 128 -3.75 18.27 8.65
N SER A 129 -3.12 19.45 8.71
CA SER A 129 -2.44 20.06 7.56
C SER A 129 -1.31 19.20 6.99
N PHE A 130 -0.63 18.39 7.82
CA PHE A 130 0.43 17.49 7.35
C PHE A 130 -0.08 16.44 6.36
N ILE A 131 -1.34 16.00 6.48
CA ILE A 131 -1.96 15.04 5.55
C ILE A 131 -2.21 15.69 4.20
N TYR A 132 -2.77 16.90 4.22
CA TYR A 132 -2.95 17.69 3.01
C TYR A 132 -1.61 17.98 2.32
N ASN A 133 -0.60 18.39 3.08
CA ASN A 133 0.74 18.65 2.55
C ASN A 133 1.39 17.38 1.95
N TYR A 134 1.15 16.21 2.53
CA TYR A 134 1.59 14.94 1.94
C TYR A 134 0.86 14.64 0.63
N ALA A 135 -0.47 14.76 0.60
CA ALA A 135 -1.27 14.51 -0.61
C ALA A 135 -0.89 15.46 -1.75
N LYS A 136 -0.69 16.74 -1.43
CA LYS A 136 -0.19 17.76 -2.34
C LYS A 136 1.23 17.47 -2.84
N LYS A 137 2.14 17.04 -1.97
CA LYS A 137 3.48 16.64 -2.42
C LYS A 137 3.41 15.41 -3.34
N ALA A 138 2.47 14.48 -3.08
CA ALA A 138 2.24 13.33 -3.96
C ALA A 138 1.75 13.75 -5.35
N SER A 139 0.79 14.68 -5.45
CA SER A 139 0.28 15.20 -6.73
C SER A 139 1.34 16.00 -7.50
N GLU A 140 2.18 16.77 -6.80
CA GLU A 140 3.32 17.50 -7.41
C GLU A 140 4.37 16.56 -8.00
N CYS A 141 4.64 15.42 -7.33
CA CYS A 141 5.75 14.53 -7.68
C CYS A 141 5.36 13.36 -8.59
N LEU A 142 4.09 12.98 -8.65
CA LEU A 142 3.60 11.83 -9.42
C LEU A 142 2.52 12.29 -10.39
N LYS A 143 2.82 12.19 -11.69
CA LYS A 143 2.02 12.80 -12.77
C LYS A 143 0.57 12.30 -12.89
N ASN A 144 0.26 11.17 -12.27
CA ASN A 144 -1.02 10.48 -12.34
C ASN A 144 -1.79 10.51 -11.00
N ILE A 145 -1.31 11.31 -10.05
CA ILE A 145 -1.98 11.60 -8.79
C ILE A 145 -2.49 13.03 -8.82
N TYR A 146 -3.75 13.22 -8.45
CA TYR A 146 -4.42 14.51 -8.45
C TYR A 146 -5.11 14.75 -7.12
N GLU A 147 -5.15 16.01 -6.71
CA GLU A 147 -6.00 16.43 -5.60
C GLU A 147 -7.44 16.60 -6.08
N ALA A 148 -8.39 16.30 -5.21
CA ALA A 148 -9.79 16.58 -5.47
C ALA A 148 -9.99 18.09 -5.73
N PRO A 149 -10.81 18.49 -6.72
CA PRO A 149 -11.10 19.90 -6.98
C PRO A 149 -11.56 20.69 -5.75
N ASP A 150 -12.37 20.05 -4.89
CA ASP A 150 -12.90 20.64 -3.68
C ASP A 150 -12.63 19.76 -2.46
N ARG A 151 -12.26 20.41 -1.34
CA ARG A 151 -12.18 19.79 -0.02
C ARG A 151 -13.52 19.97 0.70
N ILE A 152 -14.17 18.83 0.97
CA ILE A 152 -15.49 18.76 1.61
C ILE A 152 -15.27 18.38 3.07
N HIS A 153 -16.07 18.95 3.97
CA HIS A 153 -16.17 18.51 5.35
C HIS A 153 -17.02 17.23 5.37
N VAL A 154 -16.40 16.08 5.58
CA VAL A 154 -17.07 14.77 5.54
C VAL A 154 -17.58 14.42 6.92
N VAL A 155 -18.90 14.37 7.06
CA VAL A 155 -19.56 13.71 8.17
C VAL A 155 -19.78 12.23 7.82
N TRP A 156 -19.34 11.35 8.71
CA TRP A 156 -19.47 9.91 8.49
C TRP A 156 -20.95 9.49 8.49
N SER A 157 -21.31 8.55 7.61
CA SER A 157 -22.69 8.09 7.38
C SER A 157 -23.66 9.16 6.87
N GLU A 158 -23.14 10.27 6.33
CA GLU A 158 -23.93 11.30 5.68
C GLU A 158 -23.58 11.46 4.20
N PHE A 159 -24.43 12.22 3.49
CA PHE A 159 -24.31 12.52 2.07
C PHE A 159 -22.95 13.14 1.69
N SER A 160 -22.29 13.84 2.61
CA SER A 160 -20.97 14.41 2.40
C SER A 160 -19.91 13.38 2.01
N THR A 161 -20.05 12.12 2.44
CA THR A 161 -19.14 11.04 2.02
C THR A 161 -19.29 10.77 0.53
N LEU A 162 -20.52 10.59 0.05
CA LEU A 162 -20.81 10.39 -1.37
C LEU A 162 -20.44 11.63 -2.19
N GLN A 163 -20.65 12.82 -1.65
CA GLN A 163 -20.26 14.07 -2.31
C GLN A 163 -18.75 14.13 -2.55
N ALA A 164 -17.94 13.77 -1.54
CA ALA A 164 -16.48 13.70 -1.66
C ALA A 164 -16.03 12.70 -2.73
N GLU A 165 -16.63 11.50 -2.76
CA GLU A 165 -16.34 10.50 -3.79
C GLU A 165 -16.73 10.99 -5.19
N ARG A 166 -17.91 11.59 -5.32
CA ARG A 166 -18.45 12.09 -6.59
C ARG A 166 -17.59 13.18 -7.20
N THR A 167 -17.06 14.10 -6.39
CA THR A 167 -16.14 15.16 -6.85
C THR A 167 -14.94 14.57 -7.57
N CYS A 168 -14.31 13.53 -7.01
CA CYS A 168 -13.19 12.85 -7.66
C CYS A 168 -13.61 12.02 -8.89
N GLN A 169 -14.77 11.36 -8.85
CA GLN A 169 -15.28 10.60 -9.99
C GLN A 169 -15.46 11.48 -11.22
N ILE A 170 -16.15 12.61 -11.06
CA ILE A 170 -16.41 13.56 -12.15
C ILE A 170 -15.09 14.08 -12.71
N PHE A 171 -14.17 14.51 -11.82
CA PHE A 171 -12.85 14.97 -12.24
C PHE A 171 -12.10 13.93 -13.08
N LEU A 172 -12.04 12.67 -12.64
CA LEU A 172 -11.32 11.62 -13.37
C LEU A 172 -12.02 11.22 -14.67
N LEU A 173 -13.35 11.28 -14.72
CA LEU A 173 -14.13 10.95 -15.91
C LEU A 173 -13.96 12.01 -17.00
N GLU A 174 -13.99 13.29 -16.63
CA GLU A 174 -13.89 14.42 -17.57
C GLU A 174 -12.47 14.61 -18.10
N ASN A 175 -11.46 14.41 -17.25
CA ASN A 175 -10.06 14.71 -17.60
C ASN A 175 -9.31 13.49 -18.15
N PHE A 176 -9.73 12.26 -17.80
CA PHE A 176 -8.98 11.03 -18.13
C PHE A 176 -9.89 9.87 -18.56
N PRO A 177 -10.64 9.95 -19.67
CA PRO A 177 -11.67 8.96 -20.01
C PRO A 177 -11.16 7.55 -20.42
N GLY A 178 -9.86 7.26 -20.30
CA GLY A 178 -9.24 6.04 -20.81
C GLY A 178 -9.24 4.83 -19.86
N TRP A 179 -9.52 5.04 -18.56
CA TRP A 179 -9.52 3.96 -17.56
C TRP A 179 -10.72 3.01 -17.73
N LYS A 180 -10.58 1.77 -17.24
CA LYS A 180 -11.55 0.69 -17.43
C LYS A 180 -12.50 0.52 -16.25
N TYR A 181 -11.98 0.70 -15.05
CA TYR A 181 -12.75 0.56 -13.81
C TYR A 181 -12.39 1.67 -12.84
N TYR A 182 -13.39 2.06 -12.06
CA TYR A 182 -13.28 3.01 -10.98
C TYR A 182 -13.41 2.28 -9.64
N MET A 183 -12.59 2.64 -8.65
CA MET A 183 -12.64 2.11 -7.29
C MET A 183 -12.60 3.24 -6.26
N ASN A 184 -13.56 3.25 -5.34
CA ASN A 184 -13.52 4.11 -4.16
C ASN A 184 -12.81 3.40 -3.00
N LEU A 185 -11.85 4.08 -2.38
CA LEU A 185 -11.07 3.59 -1.25
C LEU A 185 -11.22 4.56 -0.08
N GLY A 186 -11.42 4.00 1.11
CA GLY A 186 -11.64 4.77 2.34
C GLY A 186 -10.53 4.56 3.37
N LYS A 187 -10.75 5.11 4.57
CA LYS A 187 -9.81 5.16 5.69
C LYS A 187 -9.17 3.82 6.06
N TYR A 188 -9.92 2.72 5.98
CA TYR A 188 -9.49 1.41 6.48
C TYR A 188 -9.17 0.40 5.37
N THR A 189 -9.09 0.86 4.11
CA THR A 189 -8.85 -0.03 2.98
C THR A 189 -7.39 -0.48 2.92
N ILE A 190 -7.18 -1.75 2.59
CA ILE A 190 -5.86 -2.33 2.27
C ILE A 190 -5.99 -3.27 1.06
N LYS A 191 -4.91 -3.36 0.29
CA LYS A 191 -4.84 -4.25 -0.88
C LYS A 191 -4.25 -5.60 -0.48
N LEU A 192 -4.94 -6.68 -0.82
CA LEU A 192 -4.53 -8.06 -0.50
C LEU A 192 -3.97 -8.83 -1.70
N ARG A 193 -4.27 -8.42 -2.94
CA ARG A 193 -3.79 -9.07 -4.16
C ARG A 193 -2.87 -8.16 -4.93
N GLY A 194 -1.73 -8.68 -5.38
CA GLY A 194 -0.81 -7.96 -6.27
C GLY A 194 -1.46 -7.60 -7.61
N PHE A 195 -0.87 -6.64 -8.32
CA PHE A 195 -1.14 -6.55 -9.76
C PHE A 195 -0.47 -7.72 -10.47
N SER A 196 -0.99 -8.12 -11.63
CA SER A 196 -0.40 -9.19 -12.44
C SER A 196 1.00 -8.79 -12.86
N SER A 197 2.01 -9.20 -12.10
CA SER A 197 3.40 -9.11 -12.49
C SER A 197 3.72 -10.32 -13.36
N THR A 198 3.68 -10.15 -14.67
CA THR A 198 4.45 -11.02 -15.56
C THR A 198 5.87 -10.48 -15.60
N TYR A 199 6.71 -10.95 -14.67
CA TYR A 199 8.16 -10.96 -14.79
C TYR A 199 8.66 -12.33 -14.33
#